data_AF-A0AAU1JCY8-F1
#
_entry.id   AF-A0AAU1JCY8-F1
#
_cell.length_a   1.000
_cell.length_b   1.000
_cell.length_c   1.000
_cell.angle_alpha   90.00
_cell.angle_beta   90.00
_cell.angle_gamma   90.00
#
_symmetry.space_group_name_H-M   'P 1'
#
loop_
_entity.id
_entity.type
_entity.pdbx_description
1 polymer ?
#
loop_
_entity_poly.entity_id
_entity_poly.type
_entity_poly.pdbx_seq_one_letter_code
_entity_poly.pdbx_strand_id
1 'polypeptide(L)'
;MSPDPAHTQDPARDRKTAQDSRSHRITHARVLDVDPLIDDPETRIVVCCGSGGVGKTTTAAALGLRAAERGRRVVVLTIDPARRLAQSMGIDSLDNTPRRVKDVDGDGELHAMMLDMKRTFDEIVEAHADRERAAAILNNPFYQSLSAGFAGTQEYMAMEKLGQLRAQHDWDLIVVDTPPSRSALDFLDAPKRLGSFLDGKLIRLLTAPAKLGGRAGMKFLNVGMSMMTGTLGKLLGGQLLKDIQTFIAAMDTTFGGFRTRADATYKLLQAPGTAFLVVAAPERDALREAAYFVERLAAEEMPLAGLVLNRVHGSGAARLSAERALAAAENLEEPRIVDQMGGKAGLRNSPDTYGSSDSPGPSSPGSQVSARDEGSPATTDDERSADQQSDDERSVDQLTAGLLKLHAERMRLLSREQRTRDRFTARHPEVAVAEVAALPGDVHDLAGLRDIGNRLAAGRPELPETKV
;
A
#
# COMPACT_ATOMS: atom_id res chain seq x y z
N MET A 1 -25.25 5.60 -71.87
CA MET A 1 -25.62 7.01 -72.14
C MET A 1 -25.95 7.67 -70.81
N SER A 2 -25.05 8.57 -70.38
CA SER A 2 -25.28 9.74 -69.51
C SER A 2 -25.68 9.51 -68.03
N PRO A 3 -25.40 10.45 -67.11
CA PRO A 3 -24.14 10.46 -66.35
C PRO A 3 -24.32 10.63 -64.82
N ASP A 4 -23.21 10.50 -64.11
CA ASP A 4 -23.02 10.65 -62.66
C ASP A 4 -23.08 12.14 -62.21
N PRO A 5 -23.75 12.50 -61.09
CA PRO A 5 -23.65 13.83 -60.51
C PRO A 5 -22.85 13.85 -59.19
N ALA A 6 -21.67 14.46 -59.30
CA ALA A 6 -21.01 15.40 -58.38
C ALA A 6 -21.45 15.47 -56.89
N HIS A 7 -20.45 15.19 -56.04
CA HIS A 7 -20.34 15.62 -54.65
C HIS A 7 -20.63 17.12 -54.46
N THR A 8 -21.60 17.44 -53.62
CA THR A 8 -21.74 18.77 -53.00
C THR A 8 -21.36 18.62 -51.52
N GLN A 9 -20.22 19.17 -51.11
CA GLN A 9 -19.79 19.21 -49.71
C GLN A 9 -20.56 20.30 -48.97
N ASP A 10 -21.25 19.91 -47.90
CA ASP A 10 -22.05 20.78 -47.04
C ASP A 10 -21.15 21.46 -45.97
N PRO A 11 -21.02 22.80 -45.95
CA PRO A 11 -20.13 23.54 -45.04
C PRO A 11 -20.62 23.56 -43.58
N ALA A 12 -21.73 22.88 -43.25
CA ALA A 12 -22.24 22.77 -41.89
C ALA A 12 -21.57 21.67 -41.04
N ARG A 13 -20.77 20.78 -41.62
CA ARG A 13 -20.08 19.69 -40.87
C ARG A 13 -18.76 20.10 -40.22
N ASP A 14 -18.06 21.11 -40.76
CA ASP A 14 -16.73 21.52 -40.27
C ASP A 14 -16.74 22.57 -39.15
N ARG A 15 -17.93 23.03 -38.72
CA ARG A 15 -18.06 23.88 -37.52
C ARG A 15 -18.39 23.10 -36.24
N LYS A 16 -18.65 21.80 -36.33
CA LYS A 16 -18.95 20.95 -35.15
C LYS A 16 -17.72 20.29 -34.54
N THR A 17 -16.57 20.36 -35.21
CA THR A 17 -15.28 19.77 -34.79
C THR A 17 -14.30 20.76 -34.17
N ALA A 18 -14.66 22.05 -34.07
CA ALA A 18 -13.80 23.09 -33.51
C ALA A 18 -14.26 23.61 -32.12
N GLN A 19 -15.28 22.99 -31.52
CA GLN A 19 -15.84 23.41 -30.21
C GLN A 19 -15.77 22.34 -29.11
N ASP A 20 -15.06 21.24 -29.38
CA ASP A 20 -14.82 20.13 -28.42
C ASP A 20 -13.49 20.26 -27.65
N SER A 21 -12.80 21.40 -27.76
CA SER A 21 -11.67 21.77 -26.88
C SER A 21 -12.13 22.34 -25.54
N ARG A 22 -13.31 21.94 -25.05
CA ARG A 22 -13.71 22.18 -23.66
C ARG A 22 -12.94 21.20 -22.79
N SER A 23 -11.89 21.72 -22.15
CA SER A 23 -11.31 21.26 -20.88
C SER A 23 -12.03 20.01 -20.34
N HIS A 24 -11.43 18.83 -20.54
CA HIS A 24 -11.73 17.65 -19.75
C HIS A 24 -11.54 18.05 -18.29
N ARG A 25 -12.63 18.45 -17.61
CA ARG A 25 -12.67 18.48 -16.15
C ARG A 25 -12.50 17.02 -15.74
N ILE A 26 -11.27 16.67 -15.37
CA ILE A 26 -10.94 15.42 -14.70
C ILE A 26 -11.93 15.30 -13.55
N THR A 27 -12.81 14.29 -13.60
CA THR A 27 -13.72 13.98 -12.51
C THR A 27 -12.85 13.79 -11.27
N HIS A 28 -12.99 14.67 -10.28
CA HIS A 28 -12.27 14.51 -9.02
C HIS A 28 -12.60 13.13 -8.46
N ALA A 29 -11.57 12.35 -8.12
CA ALA A 29 -11.75 11.06 -7.47
C ALA A 29 -12.67 11.26 -6.26
N ARG A 30 -13.61 10.33 -6.04
CA ARG A 30 -14.44 10.36 -4.85
C ARG A 30 -13.52 10.32 -3.64
N VAL A 31 -13.75 11.17 -2.65
CA VAL A 31 -12.97 11.17 -1.41
C VAL A 31 -13.50 10.07 -0.52
N LEU A 32 -12.60 9.24 0.01
CA LEU A 32 -12.93 8.32 1.10
C LEU A 32 -12.78 9.06 2.43
N ASP A 33 -13.87 9.19 3.17
CA ASP A 33 -13.87 9.62 4.57
C ASP A 33 -14.06 8.36 5.44
N VAL A 34 -13.05 8.06 6.27
CA VAL A 34 -13.08 6.85 7.12
C VAL A 34 -13.89 7.06 8.41
N ASP A 35 -14.15 8.30 8.84
CA ASP A 35 -14.88 8.57 10.08
C ASP A 35 -16.32 8.05 10.04
N PRO A 36 -17.13 8.37 9.00
CA PRO A 36 -18.46 7.82 8.87
C PRO A 36 -18.48 6.29 8.85
N LEU A 37 -17.45 5.67 8.26
CA LEU A 37 -17.34 4.21 8.19
C LEU A 37 -17.14 3.59 9.58
N ILE A 38 -16.25 4.16 10.40
CA ILE A 38 -15.94 3.59 11.72
C ILE A 38 -16.95 4.00 12.80
N ASP A 39 -17.62 5.13 12.63
CA ASP A 39 -18.68 5.62 13.51
C ASP A 39 -19.99 4.87 13.34
N ASP A 40 -20.25 4.35 12.14
CA ASP A 40 -21.48 3.60 11.87
C ASP A 40 -21.53 2.33 12.72
N PRO A 41 -22.49 2.20 13.66
CA PRO A 41 -22.62 1.02 14.50
C PRO A 41 -22.97 -0.24 13.71
N GLU A 42 -23.53 -0.11 12.50
CA GLU A 42 -23.82 -1.21 11.59
C GLU A 42 -22.55 -1.74 10.90
N THR A 43 -21.49 -0.92 10.82
CA THR A 43 -20.17 -1.41 10.39
C THR A 43 -19.54 -2.19 11.53
N ARG A 44 -19.52 -3.52 11.37
CA ARG A 44 -19.01 -4.48 12.37
C ARG A 44 -17.69 -5.11 11.99
N ILE A 45 -17.35 -5.13 10.70
CA ILE A 45 -16.11 -5.72 10.18
C ILE A 45 -15.49 -4.76 9.16
N VAL A 46 -14.21 -4.44 9.31
CA VAL A 46 -13.42 -3.78 8.26
C VAL A 46 -12.23 -4.64 7.89
N VAL A 47 -12.09 -4.99 6.62
CA VAL A 47 -10.99 -5.81 6.12
C VAL A 47 -10.01 -4.94 5.33
N CYS A 48 -8.76 -4.87 5.78
CA CYS A 48 -7.67 -4.20 5.08
C CYS A 48 -6.93 -5.18 4.17
N CYS A 49 -7.03 -5.00 2.86
CA CYS A 49 -6.41 -5.86 1.84
C CYS A 49 -5.50 -5.06 0.90
N GLY A 50 -4.67 -5.75 0.10
CA GLY A 50 -3.68 -5.11 -0.76
C GLY A 50 -2.33 -5.83 -0.79
N SER A 51 -1.43 -5.34 -1.64
CA SER A 51 -0.14 -5.97 -1.91
C SER A 51 0.80 -5.95 -0.69
N GLY A 52 1.92 -6.67 -0.78
CA GLY A 52 2.93 -6.69 0.29
C GLY A 52 3.59 -5.32 0.47
N GLY A 53 3.85 -4.92 1.72
CA GLY A 53 4.69 -3.74 2.02
C GLY A 53 4.02 -2.37 1.86
N VAL A 54 2.73 -2.30 1.50
CA VAL A 54 1.99 -1.04 1.28
C VAL A 54 1.43 -0.38 2.55
N GLY A 55 1.58 -1.01 3.72
CA GLY A 55 1.13 -0.46 5.00
C GLY A 55 -0.25 -0.89 5.47
N LYS A 56 -0.72 -2.09 5.08
CA LYS A 56 -1.99 -2.69 5.55
C LYS A 56 -2.08 -2.76 7.08
N THR A 57 -1.08 -3.38 7.71
CA THR A 57 -1.05 -3.54 9.17
C THR A 57 -1.11 -2.22 9.91
N THR A 58 -0.33 -1.23 9.45
CA THR A 58 -0.34 0.12 10.04
C THR A 58 -1.68 0.81 9.81
N THR A 59 -2.30 0.65 8.64
CA THR A 59 -3.62 1.20 8.33
C THR A 59 -4.70 0.55 9.21
N ALA A 60 -4.68 -0.78 9.36
CA ALA A 60 -5.61 -1.52 10.21
C ALA A 60 -5.47 -1.12 11.69
N ALA A 61 -4.24 -1.01 12.18
CA ALA A 61 -3.96 -0.57 13.54
C ALA A 61 -4.42 0.88 13.79
N ALA A 62 -4.14 1.79 12.85
CA ALA A 62 -4.55 3.19 12.93
C ALA A 62 -6.07 3.36 12.87
N LEU A 63 -6.75 2.60 12.00
CA LEU A 63 -8.20 2.59 11.91
C LEU A 63 -8.83 2.06 13.21
N GLY A 64 -8.27 0.98 13.76
CA GLY A 64 -8.74 0.40 15.01
C GLY A 64 -8.55 1.33 16.20
N LEU A 65 -7.37 1.95 16.32
CA LEU A 65 -7.08 2.96 17.34
C LEU A 65 -8.05 4.13 17.24
N ARG A 66 -8.23 4.67 16.03
CA ARG A 66 -9.15 5.79 15.80
C ARG A 66 -10.58 5.45 16.17
N ALA A 67 -11.07 4.26 15.80
CA ALA A 67 -12.42 3.83 16.16
C ALA A 67 -12.59 3.66 17.69
N ALA A 68 -11.55 3.17 18.37
CA ALA A 68 -11.55 3.06 19.83
C ALA A 68 -11.56 4.43 20.52
N GLU A 69 -10.76 5.38 20.02
CA GLU A 69 -10.75 6.76 20.52
C GLU A 69 -12.08 7.50 20.33
N ARG A 70 -12.90 6.99 19.40
CA ARG A 70 -14.24 7.49 19.10
C ARG A 70 -15.33 6.70 19.84
N GLY A 71 -14.96 5.89 20.83
CA GLY A 71 -15.90 5.25 21.76
C GLY A 71 -16.27 3.81 21.43
N ARG A 72 -15.68 3.19 20.41
CA ARG A 72 -16.00 1.79 20.04
C ARG A 72 -15.15 0.79 20.79
N ARG A 73 -15.70 -0.40 21.04
CA ARG A 73 -14.90 -1.57 21.46
C ARG A 73 -14.42 -2.31 20.22
N VAL A 74 -13.12 -2.27 19.99
CA VAL A 74 -12.48 -2.69 18.75
C VAL A 74 -11.51 -3.84 19.01
N VAL A 75 -11.46 -4.82 18.11
CA VAL A 75 -10.34 -5.77 18.04
C VAL A 75 -9.69 -5.73 16.67
N VAL A 76 -8.36 -5.58 16.64
CA VAL A 76 -7.54 -5.71 15.43
C VAL A 76 -7.01 -7.15 15.37
N LEU A 77 -7.47 -7.91 14.39
CA LEU A 77 -7.03 -9.27 14.08
C LEU A 77 -6.00 -9.22 12.95
N THR A 78 -4.73 -9.47 13.25
CA THR A 78 -3.72 -9.69 12.19
C THR A 78 -3.54 -11.18 11.87
N ILE A 79 -3.51 -11.48 10.58
CA ILE A 79 -3.23 -12.81 10.03
C ILE A 79 -1.74 -12.90 9.62
N ASP A 80 -1.01 -11.77 9.58
CA ASP A 80 0.41 -11.71 9.22
C ASP A 80 1.31 -12.09 10.42
N PRO A 81 2.12 -13.18 10.34
CA PRO A 81 3.00 -13.59 11.42
C PRO A 81 4.20 -12.65 11.65
N ALA A 82 4.42 -11.64 10.81
CA ALA A 82 5.60 -10.77 10.85
C ALA A 82 5.71 -9.86 12.10
N ARG A 83 4.82 -10.00 13.10
CA ARG A 83 4.77 -9.20 14.35
C ARG A 83 4.69 -7.68 14.16
N ARG A 84 4.38 -7.21 12.94
CA ARG A 84 4.30 -5.80 12.58
C ARG A 84 3.23 -5.05 13.38
N LEU A 85 2.12 -5.71 13.67
CA LEU A 85 1.03 -5.13 14.47
C LEU A 85 1.51 -4.87 15.91
N ALA A 86 2.16 -5.85 16.52
CA ALA A 86 2.68 -5.74 17.88
C ALA A 86 3.69 -4.59 18.01
N GLN A 87 4.60 -4.48 17.03
CA GLN A 87 5.55 -3.37 16.92
C GLN A 87 4.84 -2.02 16.75
N SER A 88 3.81 -1.94 15.91
CA SER A 88 3.07 -0.69 15.66
C SER A 88 2.33 -0.19 16.91
N MET A 89 1.89 -1.11 17.77
CA MET A 89 1.11 -0.81 18.99
C MET A 89 1.96 -0.75 20.26
N GLY A 90 3.28 -0.96 20.17
CA GLY A 90 4.17 -0.95 21.33
C GLY A 90 3.92 -2.09 22.33
N ILE A 91 3.49 -3.27 21.86
CA ILE A 91 3.21 -4.45 22.70
C ILE A 91 4.21 -5.57 22.44
N ASP A 92 4.64 -6.25 23.50
CA ASP A 92 5.74 -7.25 23.45
C ASP A 92 5.39 -8.49 22.62
N SER A 93 4.15 -8.96 22.73
CA SER A 93 3.68 -10.13 22.00
C SER A 93 2.17 -10.11 21.78
N LEU A 94 1.78 -10.72 20.67
CA LEU A 94 0.41 -11.04 20.34
C LEU A 94 0.29 -12.56 20.23
N ASP A 95 -0.84 -13.08 20.69
CA ASP A 95 -1.19 -14.49 20.57
C ASP A 95 -2.65 -14.61 20.09
N ASN A 96 -3.17 -15.84 20.14
CA ASN A 96 -4.52 -16.17 19.68
C ASN A 96 -5.65 -15.61 20.55
N THR A 97 -5.34 -14.80 21.56
CA THR A 97 -6.29 -14.18 22.48
C THR A 97 -6.23 -12.64 22.34
N PRO A 98 -7.38 -11.95 22.21
CA PRO A 98 -7.45 -10.49 22.21
C PRO A 98 -6.83 -9.87 23.46
N ARG A 99 -5.75 -9.09 23.28
CA ARG A 99 -5.06 -8.36 24.35
C ARG A 99 -5.42 -6.88 24.28
N ARG A 100 -5.84 -6.31 25.41
CA ARG A 100 -6.15 -4.87 25.51
C ARG A 100 -4.88 -4.04 25.33
N VAL A 101 -4.94 -3.07 24.44
CA VAL A 101 -3.90 -2.06 24.23
C VAL A 101 -4.11 -0.96 25.27
N LYS A 102 -3.03 -0.52 25.92
CA LYS A 102 -3.06 0.54 26.94
C LYS A 102 -2.93 1.90 26.27
N ASP A 103 -3.18 2.98 27.03
CA ASP A 103 -2.91 4.36 26.61
C ASP A 103 -3.67 4.78 25.33
N VAL A 104 -4.87 4.20 25.16
CA VAL A 104 -5.86 4.62 24.16
C VAL A 104 -6.67 5.77 24.75
N ASP A 105 -6.75 6.88 24.02
CA ASP A 105 -7.53 8.03 24.44
C ASP A 105 -9.04 7.76 24.25
N GLY A 106 -9.92 8.52 24.89
CA GLY A 106 -11.38 8.40 24.73
C GLY A 106 -12.03 7.26 25.53
N ASP A 107 -13.31 7.02 25.26
CA ASP A 107 -14.18 6.14 26.07
C ASP A 107 -14.28 4.69 25.55
N GLY A 108 -13.64 4.38 24.41
CA GLY A 108 -13.68 3.06 23.80
C GLY A 108 -12.54 2.15 24.27
N GLU A 109 -12.40 1.01 23.60
CA GLU A 109 -11.38 0.02 23.93
C GLU A 109 -10.75 -0.55 22.67
N LEU A 110 -9.42 -0.65 22.67
CA LEU A 110 -8.67 -1.30 21.60
C LEU A 110 -8.09 -2.60 22.10
N HIS A 111 -8.39 -3.69 21.40
CA HIS A 111 -7.74 -4.97 21.55
C HIS A 111 -6.98 -5.32 20.28
N ALA A 112 -5.93 -6.11 20.42
CA ALA A 112 -5.18 -6.65 19.31
C ALA A 112 -4.88 -8.13 19.53
N MET A 113 -4.87 -8.88 18.44
CA MET A 113 -4.48 -10.28 18.45
C MET A 113 -3.80 -10.66 17.13
N MET A 114 -3.01 -11.72 17.19
CA MET A 114 -2.40 -12.33 16.03
C MET A 114 -2.91 -13.76 15.91
N LEU A 115 -3.36 -14.13 14.72
CA LEU A 115 -3.82 -15.49 14.47
C LEU A 115 -2.68 -16.48 14.70
N ASP A 116 -2.90 -17.41 15.62
CA ASP A 116 -2.09 -18.61 15.75
C ASP A 116 -2.88 -19.77 15.14
N MET A 117 -2.42 -20.25 13.98
CA MET A 117 -3.08 -21.31 13.23
C MET A 117 -3.19 -22.60 14.03
N LYS A 118 -2.10 -23.01 14.68
CA LYS A 118 -2.05 -24.25 15.44
C LYS A 118 -3.01 -24.14 16.62
N ARG A 119 -2.93 -23.05 17.36
CA ARG A 119 -3.78 -22.83 18.52
C ARG A 119 -5.25 -22.74 18.13
N THR A 120 -5.58 -22.09 17.02
CA THR A 120 -6.95 -22.03 16.49
C THR A 120 -7.46 -23.42 16.12
N PHE A 121 -6.62 -24.26 15.51
CA PHE A 121 -6.97 -25.64 15.22
C PHE A 121 -7.22 -26.44 16.50
N ASP A 122 -6.30 -26.33 17.48
CA ASP A 122 -6.41 -26.99 18.78
C ASP A 122 -7.74 -26.60 19.47
N GLU A 123 -8.10 -25.30 19.46
CA GLU A 123 -9.36 -24.78 20.02
C GLU A 123 -10.60 -25.36 19.32
N ILE A 124 -10.57 -25.54 18.00
CA ILE A 124 -11.68 -26.16 17.27
C ILE A 124 -11.85 -27.62 17.70
N VAL A 125 -10.75 -28.35 17.84
CA VAL A 125 -10.75 -29.75 18.30
C VAL A 125 -11.33 -29.83 19.71
N GLU A 126 -10.85 -28.98 20.62
CA GLU A 126 -11.32 -28.91 22.00
C GLU A 126 -12.80 -28.53 22.11
N ALA A 127 -13.30 -27.66 21.22
CA ALA A 127 -14.70 -27.23 21.22
C ALA A 127 -15.69 -28.26 20.65
N HIS A 128 -15.23 -29.20 19.82
CA HIS A 128 -16.11 -30.11 19.05
C HIS A 128 -15.88 -31.61 19.30
N ALA A 129 -14.81 -31.98 20.02
CA ALA A 129 -14.56 -33.36 20.43
C ALA A 129 -14.74 -33.50 21.96
N ASP A 130 -15.13 -34.68 22.42
CA ASP A 130 -15.01 -34.96 23.86
C ASP A 130 -13.54 -35.02 24.27
N ARG A 131 -13.29 -34.95 25.59
CA ARG A 131 -11.95 -34.82 26.15
C ARG A 131 -11.01 -35.95 25.72
N GLU A 132 -11.50 -37.17 25.58
CA GLU A 132 -10.68 -38.34 25.21
C GLU A 132 -10.33 -38.28 23.72
N ARG A 133 -11.30 -38.00 22.85
CA ARG A 133 -11.08 -37.79 21.41
C ARG A 133 -10.17 -36.59 21.13
N ALA A 134 -10.38 -35.48 21.82
CA ALA A 134 -9.54 -34.30 21.71
C ALA A 134 -8.08 -34.64 22.05
N ALA A 135 -7.85 -35.32 23.18
CA ALA A 135 -6.50 -35.76 23.55
C ALA A 135 -5.88 -36.71 22.52
N ALA A 136 -6.66 -37.62 21.93
CA ALA A 136 -6.17 -38.52 20.88
C ALA A 136 -5.78 -37.76 19.59
N ILE A 137 -6.53 -36.74 19.20
CA ILE A 137 -6.23 -35.88 18.04
C ILE A 137 -5.00 -35.02 18.33
N LEU A 138 -4.99 -34.31 19.46
CA LEU A 138 -3.92 -33.38 19.82
C LEU A 138 -2.57 -34.09 19.99
N ASN A 139 -2.53 -35.33 20.48
CA ASN A 139 -1.29 -36.09 20.62
C ASN A 139 -0.85 -36.82 19.34
N ASN A 140 -1.62 -36.73 18.25
CA ASN A 140 -1.33 -37.44 17.01
C ASN A 140 -0.18 -36.75 16.21
N PRO A 141 0.89 -37.46 15.83
CA PRO A 141 2.02 -36.87 15.08
C PRO A 141 1.64 -36.29 13.72
N PHE A 142 0.69 -36.93 13.02
CA PHE A 142 0.18 -36.43 11.75
C PHE A 142 -0.61 -35.13 11.95
N TYR A 143 -1.42 -35.05 13.01
CA TYR A 143 -2.12 -33.81 13.39
C TYR A 143 -1.14 -32.66 13.68
N GLN A 144 -0.11 -32.92 14.49
CA GLN A 144 0.91 -31.92 14.82
C GLN A 144 1.63 -31.42 13.56
N SER A 145 1.87 -32.30 12.59
CA SER A 145 2.48 -31.92 11.31
C SER A 145 1.54 -31.12 10.41
N LEU A 146 0.24 -31.47 10.37
CA LEU A 146 -0.76 -30.73 9.58
C LEU A 146 -1.06 -29.33 10.15
N SER A 147 -1.23 -29.24 11.48
CA SER A 147 -1.58 -28.00 12.18
C SER A 147 -0.44 -26.96 12.18
N ALA A 148 0.79 -27.37 11.87
CA ALA A 148 1.98 -26.51 11.87
C ALA A 148 2.17 -25.64 10.61
N GLY A 149 1.34 -25.79 9.57
CA GLY A 149 1.44 -24.89 8.40
C GLY A 149 1.09 -25.49 7.04
N PHE A 150 0.08 -26.36 6.97
CA PHE A 150 -0.38 -26.88 5.69
C PHE A 150 -1.00 -25.76 4.81
N ALA A 151 -0.68 -25.74 3.52
CA ALA A 151 -1.17 -24.70 2.59
C ALA A 151 -2.72 -24.67 2.53
N GLY A 152 -3.32 -23.48 2.64
CA GLY A 152 -4.77 -23.31 2.65
C GLY A 152 -5.41 -23.35 4.05
N THR A 153 -4.67 -23.77 5.09
CA THR A 153 -5.19 -23.77 6.47
C THR A 153 -5.18 -22.38 7.09
N GLN A 154 -4.22 -21.52 6.73
CA GLN A 154 -4.13 -20.15 7.25
C GLN A 154 -5.40 -19.34 6.94
N GLU A 155 -5.84 -19.41 5.69
CA GLU A 155 -7.03 -18.73 5.17
C GLU A 155 -8.29 -19.20 5.91
N TYR A 156 -8.44 -20.50 6.09
CA TYR A 156 -9.55 -21.05 6.85
C TYR A 156 -9.50 -20.66 8.33
N MET A 157 -8.34 -20.77 8.98
CA MET A 157 -8.21 -20.47 10.42
C MET A 157 -8.51 -19.01 10.70
N ALA A 158 -8.14 -18.10 9.79
CA ALA A 158 -8.54 -16.72 9.86
C ALA A 158 -10.07 -16.55 9.80
N MET A 159 -10.77 -17.29 8.92
CA MET A 159 -12.23 -17.24 8.79
C MET A 159 -12.93 -17.80 10.03
N GLU A 160 -12.41 -18.89 10.57
CA GLU A 160 -12.92 -19.47 11.80
C GLU A 160 -12.73 -18.48 12.96
N LYS A 161 -11.53 -17.92 13.12
CA LYS A 161 -11.27 -16.96 14.21
C LYS A 161 -12.12 -15.70 14.06
N LEU A 162 -12.28 -15.17 12.86
CA LEU A 162 -13.19 -14.05 12.59
C LEU A 162 -14.64 -14.39 12.97
N GLY A 163 -15.11 -15.59 12.60
CA GLY A 163 -16.43 -16.09 12.98
C GLY A 163 -16.61 -16.21 14.49
N GLN A 164 -15.61 -16.73 15.20
CA GLN A 164 -15.59 -16.81 16.67
C GLN A 164 -15.67 -15.43 17.32
N LEU A 165 -14.84 -14.48 16.88
CA LEU A 165 -14.87 -13.10 17.40
C LEU A 165 -16.21 -12.43 17.16
N ARG A 166 -16.80 -12.63 15.97
CA ARG A 166 -18.11 -12.07 15.63
C ARG A 166 -19.23 -12.64 16.50
N ALA A 167 -19.18 -13.94 16.79
CA ALA A 167 -20.19 -14.66 17.58
C ALA A 167 -20.13 -14.34 19.08
N GLN A 168 -18.99 -13.90 19.61
CA GLN A 168 -18.85 -13.52 21.02
C GLN A 168 -19.59 -12.21 21.36
N HIS A 169 -19.81 -11.34 20.37
CA HIS A 169 -20.45 -10.03 20.54
C HIS A 169 -19.74 -9.07 21.53
N ASP A 170 -18.51 -9.39 21.95
CA ASP A 170 -17.70 -8.56 22.86
C ASP A 170 -17.19 -7.27 22.19
N TRP A 171 -17.02 -7.30 20.86
CA TRP A 171 -16.54 -6.16 20.08
C TRP A 171 -17.60 -5.58 19.16
N ASP A 172 -17.63 -4.25 19.13
CA ASP A 172 -18.48 -3.47 18.26
C ASP A 172 -17.88 -3.45 16.84
N LEU A 173 -16.55 -3.41 16.72
CA LEU A 173 -15.83 -3.43 15.44
C LEU A 173 -14.69 -4.46 15.44
N ILE A 174 -14.56 -5.23 14.36
CA ILE A 174 -13.41 -6.09 14.10
C ILE A 174 -12.66 -5.53 12.89
N VAL A 175 -11.39 -5.18 13.05
CA VAL A 175 -10.51 -4.75 11.94
C VAL A 175 -9.57 -5.90 11.59
N VAL A 176 -9.62 -6.39 10.35
CA VAL A 176 -8.84 -7.54 9.89
C VAL A 176 -7.65 -7.08 9.05
N ASP A 177 -6.44 -7.37 9.50
CA ASP A 177 -5.20 -7.17 8.75
C ASP A 177 -4.80 -8.46 8.02
N THR A 178 -4.73 -8.38 6.69
CA THR A 178 -4.51 -9.55 5.82
C THR A 178 -3.03 -9.75 5.48
N PRO A 179 -2.60 -10.99 5.17
CA PRO A 179 -1.21 -11.29 4.82
C PRO A 179 -0.71 -10.55 3.56
N PRO A 180 0.61 -10.41 3.36
CA PRO A 180 1.19 -9.78 2.18
C PRO A 180 1.14 -10.72 0.97
N SER A 181 0.04 -10.75 0.21
CA SER A 181 0.00 -11.50 -1.05
C SER A 181 -1.08 -11.02 -2.02
N ARG A 182 -0.88 -11.28 -3.32
CA ARG A 182 -1.98 -11.28 -4.33
C ARG A 182 -3.07 -12.27 -3.95
N SER A 183 -2.69 -13.29 -3.18
CA SER A 183 -3.55 -14.24 -2.48
C SER A 183 -4.20 -13.66 -1.22
N ALA A 184 -4.16 -12.36 -0.92
CA ALA A 184 -4.88 -11.85 0.25
C ALA A 184 -6.41 -12.03 0.13
N LEU A 185 -6.93 -12.26 -1.09
CA LEU A 185 -8.29 -12.76 -1.33
C LEU A 185 -8.39 -14.29 -1.33
N ASP A 186 -7.29 -15.05 -1.29
CA ASP A 186 -7.34 -16.50 -1.05
C ASP A 186 -7.96 -16.79 0.33
N PHE A 187 -7.85 -15.85 1.27
CA PHE A 187 -8.65 -15.82 2.50
C PHE A 187 -10.15 -15.99 2.21
N LEU A 188 -10.68 -15.26 1.22
CA LEU A 188 -12.07 -15.39 0.76
C LEU A 188 -12.35 -16.75 0.09
N ASP A 189 -11.35 -17.39 -0.53
CA ASP A 189 -11.51 -18.72 -1.13
C ASP A 189 -11.40 -19.88 -0.13
N ALA A 190 -11.34 -19.60 1.18
CA ALA A 190 -11.27 -20.60 2.25
C ALA A 190 -12.32 -21.72 2.15
N PRO A 191 -13.62 -21.47 1.84
CA PRO A 191 -14.61 -22.54 1.73
C PRO A 191 -14.28 -23.52 0.58
N LYS A 192 -13.82 -23.00 -0.56
CA LYS A 192 -13.45 -23.81 -1.73
C LYS A 192 -12.20 -24.65 -1.45
N ARG A 193 -11.18 -24.05 -0.82
CA ARG A 193 -9.92 -24.72 -0.50
C ARG A 193 -10.11 -25.84 0.51
N LEU A 194 -10.87 -25.59 1.58
CA LEU A 194 -11.22 -26.60 2.57
C LEU A 194 -12.03 -27.75 1.96
N GLY A 195 -13.02 -27.44 1.11
CA GLY A 195 -13.77 -28.45 0.35
C GLY A 195 -12.84 -29.31 -0.49
N SER A 196 -11.94 -28.70 -1.25
CA SER A 196 -10.98 -29.43 -2.10
C SER A 196 -10.00 -30.31 -1.30
N PHE A 197 -9.64 -29.90 -0.08
CA PHE A 197 -8.81 -30.68 0.83
C PHE A 197 -9.56 -31.94 1.31
N LEU A 198 -10.77 -31.78 1.84
CA LEU A 198 -11.59 -32.88 2.35
C LEU A 198 -12.06 -33.84 1.24
N ASP A 199 -12.34 -33.31 0.04
CA ASP A 199 -12.73 -34.08 -1.14
C ASP A 199 -11.55 -34.72 -1.88
N GLY A 200 -10.32 -34.47 -1.41
CA GLY A 200 -9.09 -35.01 -1.99
C GLY A 200 -9.15 -36.53 -2.14
N LYS A 201 -8.75 -37.05 -3.31
CA LYS A 201 -8.78 -38.48 -3.65
C LYS A 201 -8.10 -39.36 -2.58
N LEU A 202 -7.07 -38.83 -1.91
CA LEU A 202 -6.36 -39.52 -0.83
C LEU A 202 -7.22 -39.67 0.43
N ILE A 203 -7.90 -38.61 0.88
CA ILE A 203 -8.79 -38.68 2.05
C ILE A 203 -9.96 -39.61 1.75
N ARG A 204 -10.61 -39.49 0.58
CA ARG A 204 -11.68 -40.41 0.15
C ARG A 204 -11.25 -41.87 0.07
N LEU A 205 -10.01 -42.15 -0.36
CA LEU A 205 -9.48 -43.51 -0.43
C LEU A 205 -9.19 -44.09 0.97
N LEU A 206 -8.84 -43.24 1.93
CA LEU A 206 -8.54 -43.62 3.32
C LEU A 206 -9.78 -43.68 4.21
N THR A 207 -10.82 -42.87 3.94
CA THR A 207 -12.11 -42.86 4.66
C THR A 207 -13.13 -43.83 4.07
N ALA A 208 -12.87 -44.41 2.89
CA ALA A 208 -13.75 -45.41 2.29
C ALA A 208 -13.95 -46.58 3.26
N PRO A 209 -15.19 -46.90 3.65
CA PRO A 209 -15.45 -47.90 4.66
C PRO A 209 -14.91 -49.25 4.20
N ALA A 210 -14.05 -49.86 5.01
CA ALA A 210 -13.59 -51.24 4.84
C ALA A 210 -14.73 -52.29 4.82
N LYS A 211 -15.98 -51.84 5.03
CA LYS A 211 -17.21 -52.62 5.01
C LYS A 211 -17.92 -52.68 3.65
N LEU A 212 -17.42 -52.06 2.58
CA LEU A 212 -17.89 -52.32 1.21
C LEU A 212 -17.29 -53.61 0.61
N GLY A 213 -17.04 -54.61 1.46
CA GLY A 213 -16.50 -55.93 1.12
C GLY A 213 -17.53 -57.04 1.28
N GLY A 214 -18.79 -56.80 0.88
CA GLY A 214 -19.77 -57.86 0.74
C GLY A 214 -19.25 -58.91 -0.25
N ARG A 215 -19.44 -60.20 0.09
CA ARG A 215 -18.89 -61.45 -0.51
C ARG A 215 -18.77 -61.57 -2.04
N ALA A 216 -19.27 -60.61 -2.83
CA ALA A 216 -19.17 -60.57 -4.29
C ALA A 216 -18.04 -59.66 -4.85
N GLY A 217 -17.51 -58.69 -4.09
CA GLY A 217 -16.49 -57.74 -4.58
C GLY A 217 -15.03 -58.21 -4.49
N MET A 218 -14.77 -59.32 -3.80
CA MET A 218 -13.41 -59.75 -3.40
C MET A 218 -12.55 -60.34 -4.54
N LYS A 219 -13.15 -60.70 -5.69
CA LYS A 219 -12.44 -61.44 -6.74
C LYS A 219 -11.66 -60.57 -7.75
N PHE A 220 -11.92 -59.27 -7.83
CA PHE A 220 -11.20 -58.37 -8.75
C PHE A 220 -10.20 -57.41 -8.06
N LEU A 221 -10.20 -57.32 -6.73
CA LEU A 221 -9.26 -56.45 -5.99
C LEU A 221 -7.95 -57.13 -5.55
N ASN A 222 -7.87 -58.46 -5.53
CA ASN A 222 -6.73 -59.16 -4.92
C ASN A 222 -5.42 -59.17 -5.73
N VAL A 223 -5.43 -58.82 -7.01
CA VAL A 223 -4.19 -58.86 -7.86
C VAL A 223 -3.54 -57.49 -8.03
N GLY A 224 -4.28 -56.38 -7.84
CA GLY A 224 -3.76 -55.01 -7.96
C GLY A 224 -3.53 -54.27 -6.64
N MET A 225 -4.30 -54.57 -5.58
CA MET A 225 -4.31 -53.76 -4.35
C MET A 225 -3.18 -54.10 -3.38
N SER A 226 -2.68 -55.35 -3.38
CA SER A 226 -1.61 -55.79 -2.47
C SER A 226 -0.22 -55.28 -2.88
N MET A 227 -0.03 -54.96 -4.16
CA MET A 227 1.22 -54.38 -4.66
C MET A 227 1.34 -52.87 -4.38
N MET A 228 0.21 -52.15 -4.28
CA MET A 228 0.21 -50.72 -3.95
C MET A 228 0.29 -50.44 -2.45
N THR A 229 -0.34 -51.25 -1.59
CA THR A 229 -0.24 -51.05 -0.12
C THR A 229 1.12 -51.49 0.43
N GLY A 230 1.73 -52.54 -0.14
CA GLY A 230 3.06 -53.01 0.25
C GLY A 230 4.21 -52.08 -0.16
N THR A 231 4.05 -51.30 -1.24
CA THR A 231 5.06 -50.33 -1.71
C THR A 231 4.88 -48.95 -1.06
N LEU A 232 3.64 -48.48 -0.85
CA LEU A 232 3.36 -47.28 -0.06
C LEU A 232 3.74 -47.46 1.43
N GLY A 233 3.46 -48.62 2.04
CA GLY A 233 3.82 -48.89 3.44
C GLY A 233 5.33 -49.01 3.68
N LYS A 234 6.11 -49.42 2.67
CA LYS A 234 7.58 -49.47 2.74
C LYS A 234 8.24 -48.12 2.48
N LEU A 235 7.60 -47.22 1.72
CA LEU A 235 8.12 -45.89 1.40
C LEU A 235 7.66 -44.79 2.38
N LEU A 236 6.45 -44.89 2.95
CA LEU A 236 5.87 -43.90 3.88
C LEU A 236 6.00 -44.29 5.37
N GLY A 237 6.43 -45.51 5.68
CA GLY A 237 6.51 -46.04 7.03
C GLY A 237 5.13 -46.45 7.60
N GLY A 238 5.02 -47.68 8.10
CA GLY A 238 3.76 -48.20 8.65
C GLY A 238 3.19 -47.38 9.82
N GLN A 239 4.04 -46.64 10.53
CA GLN A 239 3.64 -45.76 11.63
C GLN A 239 2.85 -44.54 11.13
N LEU A 240 3.29 -43.87 10.05
CA LEU A 240 2.58 -42.71 9.50
C LEU A 240 1.17 -43.08 9.04
N LEU A 241 1.01 -44.25 8.41
CA LEU A 241 -0.30 -44.76 8.00
C LEU A 241 -1.23 -44.99 9.20
N LYS A 242 -0.69 -45.52 10.30
CA LYS A 242 -1.44 -45.72 11.55
C LYS A 242 -1.84 -44.38 12.19
N ASP A 243 -0.95 -43.40 12.18
CA ASP A 243 -1.22 -42.06 12.71
C ASP A 243 -2.34 -41.38 11.89
N ILE A 244 -2.30 -41.48 10.55
CA ILE A 244 -3.35 -40.96 9.66
C ILE A 244 -4.69 -41.65 9.91
N GLN A 245 -4.71 -42.98 10.05
CA GLN A 245 -5.95 -43.74 10.31
C GLN A 245 -6.56 -43.36 11.67
N THR A 246 -5.73 -43.22 12.70
CA THR A 246 -6.16 -42.82 14.04
C THR A 246 -6.74 -41.41 14.03
N PHE A 247 -6.09 -40.49 13.32
CA PHE A 247 -6.57 -39.13 13.12
C PHE A 247 -7.92 -39.11 12.40
N ILE A 248 -8.04 -39.80 11.26
CA ILE A 248 -9.29 -39.88 10.48
C ILE A 248 -10.44 -40.45 11.32
N ALA A 249 -10.20 -41.52 12.06
CA ALA A 249 -11.22 -42.14 12.92
C ALA A 249 -11.70 -41.18 14.03
N ALA A 250 -10.81 -40.37 14.59
CA ALA A 250 -11.16 -39.35 15.57
C ALA A 250 -11.80 -38.08 14.94
N MET A 251 -11.58 -37.85 13.64
CA MET A 251 -12.02 -36.67 12.88
C MET A 251 -13.45 -36.75 12.33
N ASP A 252 -14.00 -37.94 12.10
CA ASP A 252 -15.24 -38.20 11.32
C ASP A 252 -16.48 -37.44 11.86
N THR A 253 -16.46 -37.03 13.13
CA THR A 253 -17.54 -36.24 13.77
C THR A 253 -17.15 -34.80 14.10
N THR A 254 -15.87 -34.55 14.41
CA THR A 254 -15.35 -33.24 14.85
C THR A 254 -15.29 -32.22 13.71
N PHE A 255 -15.14 -32.68 12.46
CA PHE A 255 -14.91 -31.81 11.29
C PHE A 255 -16.12 -31.64 10.35
N GLY A 256 -17.26 -32.27 10.65
CA GLY A 256 -18.44 -32.27 9.77
C GLY A 256 -19.13 -30.91 9.55
N GLY A 257 -18.73 -29.85 10.27
CA GLY A 257 -19.30 -28.50 10.18
C GLY A 257 -18.37 -27.43 9.62
N PHE A 258 -17.13 -27.77 9.28
CA PHE A 258 -16.10 -26.83 8.83
C PHE A 258 -16.54 -26.03 7.61
N ARG A 259 -17.10 -26.71 6.61
CA ARG A 259 -17.62 -26.08 5.40
C ARG A 259 -18.77 -25.11 5.71
N THR A 260 -19.71 -25.52 6.56
CA THR A 260 -20.86 -24.70 6.94
C THR A 260 -20.44 -23.41 7.66
N ARG A 261 -19.45 -23.48 8.57
CA ARG A 261 -18.92 -22.30 9.26
C ARG A 261 -18.15 -21.39 8.32
N ALA A 262 -17.29 -21.95 7.45
CA ALA A 262 -16.61 -21.17 6.43
C ALA A 262 -17.62 -20.43 5.52
N ASP A 263 -18.66 -21.11 5.07
CA ASP A 263 -19.73 -20.53 4.26
C ASP A 263 -20.50 -19.43 5.03
N ALA A 264 -20.72 -19.61 6.34
CA ALA A 264 -21.36 -18.60 7.17
C ALA A 264 -20.48 -17.35 7.33
N THR A 265 -19.20 -17.50 7.66
CA THR A 265 -18.26 -16.37 7.73
C THR A 265 -18.10 -15.69 6.37
N TYR A 266 -18.06 -16.46 5.28
CA TYR A 266 -18.02 -15.91 3.93
C TYR A 266 -19.21 -15.00 3.64
N LYS A 267 -20.42 -15.43 3.99
CA LYS A 267 -21.63 -14.60 3.87
C LYS A 267 -21.62 -13.36 4.76
N LEU A 268 -21.01 -13.45 5.95
CA LEU A 268 -20.82 -12.27 6.80
C LEU A 268 -19.97 -11.21 6.11
N LEU A 269 -18.97 -11.61 5.32
CA LEU A 269 -18.13 -10.68 4.57
C LEU A 269 -18.86 -10.02 3.39
N GLN A 270 -19.90 -10.64 2.85
CA GLN A 270 -20.77 -10.06 1.82
C GLN A 270 -21.87 -9.16 2.41
N ALA A 271 -22.11 -9.22 3.73
CA ALA A 271 -23.19 -8.49 4.36
C ALA A 271 -22.87 -6.97 4.45
N PRO A 272 -23.89 -6.09 4.45
CA PRO A 272 -23.70 -4.63 4.53
C PRO A 272 -22.92 -4.13 5.75
N GLY A 273 -22.85 -4.91 6.83
CA GLY A 273 -22.05 -4.60 8.02
C GLY A 273 -20.55 -4.91 7.90
N THR A 274 -20.10 -5.32 6.71
CA THR A 274 -18.68 -5.52 6.38
C THR A 274 -18.25 -4.49 5.34
N ALA A 275 -17.05 -3.93 5.52
CA ALA A 275 -16.42 -3.06 4.54
C ALA A 275 -15.00 -3.52 4.20
N PHE A 276 -14.63 -3.42 2.93
CA PHE A 276 -13.28 -3.67 2.46
C PHE A 276 -12.56 -2.36 2.17
N LEU A 277 -11.32 -2.25 2.64
CA LEU A 277 -10.39 -1.17 2.32
C LEU A 277 -9.18 -1.76 1.59
N VAL A 278 -9.00 -1.36 0.34
CA VAL A 278 -7.80 -1.72 -0.43
C VAL A 278 -6.71 -0.71 -0.09
N VAL A 279 -5.52 -1.16 0.31
CA VAL A 279 -4.37 -0.32 0.63
C VAL A 279 -3.31 -0.50 -0.46
N ALA A 280 -2.80 0.61 -1.00
CA ALA A 280 -1.75 0.58 -2.02
C ALA A 280 -0.81 1.77 -1.88
N ALA A 281 0.45 1.60 -2.30
CA ALA A 281 1.35 2.72 -2.55
C ALA A 281 1.09 3.32 -3.95
N PRO A 282 1.45 4.59 -4.24
CA PRO A 282 1.32 5.21 -5.57
C PRO A 282 2.32 4.67 -6.61
N GLU A 283 2.63 3.38 -6.52
CA GLU A 283 3.51 2.66 -7.42
C GLU A 283 2.72 1.84 -8.43
N ARG A 284 3.27 1.67 -9.63
CA ARG A 284 2.58 1.00 -10.74
C ARG A 284 2.13 -0.42 -10.40
N ASP A 285 2.97 -1.20 -9.72
CA ASP A 285 2.65 -2.60 -9.43
C ASP A 285 1.68 -2.72 -8.25
N ALA A 286 1.82 -1.88 -7.22
CA ALA A 286 0.86 -1.80 -6.12
C ALA A 286 -0.55 -1.39 -6.61
N LEU A 287 -0.66 -0.36 -7.45
CA LEU A 287 -1.96 0.07 -8.00
C LEU A 287 -2.55 -0.92 -9.01
N ARG A 288 -1.70 -1.68 -9.73
CA ARG A 288 -2.19 -2.77 -10.59
C ARG A 288 -2.79 -3.90 -9.75
N GLU A 289 -2.13 -4.26 -8.65
CA GLU A 289 -2.68 -5.25 -7.72
C GLU A 289 -3.95 -4.71 -7.05
N ALA A 290 -3.99 -3.44 -6.64
CA ALA A 290 -5.20 -2.80 -6.10
C ALA A 290 -6.38 -2.89 -7.08
N ALA A 291 -6.16 -2.65 -8.38
CA ALA A 291 -7.20 -2.78 -9.40
C ALA A 291 -7.72 -4.23 -9.49
N TYR A 292 -6.83 -5.22 -9.41
CA TYR A 292 -7.23 -6.63 -9.33
C TYR A 292 -8.08 -6.91 -8.08
N PHE A 293 -7.73 -6.36 -6.91
CA PHE A 293 -8.53 -6.50 -5.70
C PHE A 293 -9.93 -5.90 -5.88
N VAL A 294 -10.03 -4.68 -6.43
CA VAL A 294 -11.32 -4.01 -6.68
C VAL A 294 -12.21 -4.86 -7.60
N GLU A 295 -11.67 -5.33 -8.73
CA GLU A 295 -12.41 -6.16 -9.69
C GLU A 295 -12.85 -7.49 -9.04
N ARG A 296 -11.99 -8.11 -8.22
CA ARG A 296 -12.30 -9.38 -7.54
C ARG A 296 -13.33 -9.21 -6.42
N LEU A 297 -13.27 -8.13 -5.63
CA LEU A 297 -14.27 -7.83 -4.60
C LEU A 297 -15.65 -7.59 -5.23
N ALA A 298 -15.70 -6.84 -6.33
CA ALA A 298 -16.94 -6.65 -7.07
C ALA A 298 -17.51 -7.97 -7.61
N ALA A 299 -16.67 -8.86 -8.14
CA ALA A 299 -17.08 -10.17 -8.64
C ALA A 299 -17.62 -11.13 -7.56
N GLU A 300 -17.21 -10.95 -6.31
CA GLU A 300 -17.64 -11.76 -5.15
C GLU A 300 -18.69 -11.03 -4.29
N GLU A 301 -19.25 -9.90 -4.77
CA GLU A 301 -20.27 -9.10 -4.07
C GLU A 301 -19.82 -8.62 -2.67
N MET A 302 -18.52 -8.32 -2.53
CA MET A 302 -17.94 -7.83 -1.28
C MET A 302 -18.03 -6.29 -1.21
N PRO A 303 -18.56 -5.68 -0.12
CA PRO A 303 -18.75 -4.23 -0.06
C PRO A 303 -17.41 -3.48 0.04
N LEU A 304 -16.98 -2.86 -1.05
CA LEU A 304 -15.78 -2.02 -1.09
C LEU A 304 -16.10 -0.62 -0.56
N ALA A 305 -15.44 -0.20 0.53
CA ALA A 305 -15.51 1.17 1.02
C ALA A 305 -14.62 2.10 0.21
N GLY A 306 -13.41 1.68 -0.16
CA GLY A 306 -12.52 2.49 -0.98
C GLY A 306 -11.06 2.02 -1.01
N LEU A 307 -10.22 2.90 -1.55
CA LEU A 307 -8.77 2.77 -1.66
C LEU A 307 -8.08 3.73 -0.68
N VAL A 308 -7.19 3.20 0.16
CA VAL A 308 -6.19 3.98 0.88
C VAL A 308 -4.91 4.01 0.04
N LEU A 309 -4.62 5.18 -0.53
CA LEU A 309 -3.36 5.44 -1.22
C LEU A 309 -2.32 5.90 -0.19
N ASN A 310 -1.49 4.98 0.28
CA ASN A 310 -0.51 5.23 1.32
C ASN A 310 0.83 5.68 0.75
N ARG A 311 1.65 6.35 1.58
CA ARG A 311 2.97 6.86 1.23
C ARG A 311 2.97 7.81 0.02
N VAL A 312 1.95 8.65 -0.08
CA VAL A 312 1.89 9.68 -1.13
C VAL A 312 2.94 10.74 -0.83
N HIS A 313 3.79 11.05 -1.82
CA HIS A 313 4.73 12.13 -1.67
C HIS A 313 4.06 13.46 -2.00
N GLY A 314 4.46 14.52 -1.30
CA GLY A 314 4.12 15.90 -1.62
C GLY A 314 5.37 16.76 -1.79
N SER A 315 5.19 18.01 -2.25
CA SER A 315 6.24 19.02 -2.24
C SER A 315 5.66 20.37 -1.81
N GLY A 316 6.28 20.99 -0.80
CA GLY A 316 5.98 22.38 -0.41
C GLY A 316 6.44 23.41 -1.45
N ALA A 317 7.22 22.99 -2.45
CA ALA A 317 7.77 23.82 -3.52
C ALA A 317 7.21 23.45 -4.89
N ALA A 318 5.92 23.08 -4.97
CA ALA A 318 5.27 22.64 -6.22
C ALA A 318 5.33 23.65 -7.39
N ARG A 319 5.61 24.93 -7.10
CA ARG A 319 5.76 26.00 -8.11
C ARG A 319 7.03 25.85 -8.96
N LEU A 320 8.04 25.15 -8.47
CA LEU A 320 9.28 24.90 -9.19
C LEU A 320 9.20 23.55 -9.89
N SER A 321 9.07 23.55 -11.22
CA SER A 321 9.01 22.30 -12.00
C SER A 321 10.37 21.59 -12.01
N ALA A 322 10.35 20.28 -12.30
CA ALA A 322 11.58 19.50 -12.42
C ALA A 322 12.53 20.05 -13.50
N GLU A 323 11.98 20.48 -14.64
CA GLU A 323 12.74 21.05 -15.75
C GLU A 323 13.41 22.35 -15.36
N ARG A 324 12.67 23.25 -14.69
CA ARG A 324 13.22 24.53 -14.23
C ARG A 324 14.28 24.34 -13.15
N ALA A 325 14.06 23.40 -12.21
CA ALA A 325 15.03 23.09 -11.18
C ALA A 325 16.33 22.53 -11.77
N LEU A 326 16.22 21.61 -12.74
CA LEU A 326 17.40 21.03 -13.39
C LEU A 326 18.16 22.08 -14.19
N ALA A 327 17.47 22.91 -14.99
CA ALA A 327 18.10 23.99 -15.73
C ALA A 327 18.79 25.01 -14.80
N ALA A 328 18.18 25.32 -13.66
CA ALA A 328 18.80 26.18 -12.66
C ALA A 328 20.05 25.54 -12.02
N ALA A 329 20.04 24.22 -11.78
CA ALA A 329 21.21 23.50 -11.28
C ALA A 329 22.36 23.50 -12.29
N GLU A 330 22.05 23.26 -13.58
CA GLU A 330 23.03 23.30 -14.67
C GLU A 330 23.69 24.69 -14.78
N ASN A 331 22.91 25.77 -14.69
CA ASN A 331 23.44 27.14 -14.72
C ASN A 331 24.36 27.49 -13.53
N LEU A 332 24.19 26.83 -12.38
CA LEU A 332 25.06 27.04 -11.20
C LEU A 332 26.36 26.23 -11.28
N GLU A 333 26.35 25.12 -12.02
CA GLU A 333 27.52 24.28 -12.22
C GLU A 333 28.36 24.70 -13.42
N GLU A 334 27.72 25.32 -14.44
CA GLU A 334 28.45 25.92 -15.54
C GLU A 334 29.23 27.14 -15.02
N PRO A 335 30.57 27.17 -15.17
CA PRO A 335 31.35 28.34 -14.79
C PRO A 335 30.83 29.53 -15.60
N ARG A 336 30.36 30.57 -14.91
CA ARG A 336 29.76 31.79 -15.47
C ARG A 336 30.51 32.24 -16.74
N ILE A 337 30.05 31.83 -17.92
CA ILE A 337 30.57 32.33 -19.22
C ILE A 337 30.25 33.82 -19.40
N VAL A 338 29.43 34.39 -18.49
CA VAL A 338 29.01 35.79 -18.50
C VAL A 338 29.67 36.60 -17.37
N ASP A 339 30.95 36.35 -17.09
CA ASP A 339 31.82 37.40 -16.54
C ASP A 339 32.55 38.09 -17.70
N GLN A 340 31.79 38.69 -18.63
CA GLN A 340 32.36 39.72 -19.49
C GLN A 340 32.55 40.99 -18.65
N MET A 341 33.65 41.04 -17.91
CA MET A 341 34.29 42.33 -17.64
C MET A 341 34.61 42.99 -18.98
N GLY A 342 33.80 43.96 -19.38
CA GLY A 342 34.04 44.74 -20.60
C GLY A 342 32.83 45.22 -21.39
N GLY A 343 31.63 45.31 -20.80
CA GLY A 343 30.53 46.06 -21.40
C GLY A 343 30.81 47.57 -21.39
N LYS A 344 31.67 48.07 -22.29
CA LYS A 344 31.71 49.50 -22.61
C LYS A 344 30.31 49.93 -23.02
N ALA A 345 29.72 50.83 -22.25
CA ALA A 345 28.66 51.73 -22.70
C ALA A 345 29.21 52.62 -23.83
N GLY A 346 29.38 52.04 -25.01
CA GLY A 346 29.65 52.74 -26.26
C GLY A 346 28.31 53.11 -26.87
N LEU A 347 27.95 54.39 -26.75
CA LEU A 347 26.85 55.01 -27.48
C LEU A 347 26.89 54.56 -28.95
N ARG A 348 25.77 54.01 -29.42
CA ARG A 348 25.48 53.89 -30.85
C ARG A 348 25.32 55.31 -31.41
N ASN A 349 26.34 55.82 -32.09
CA ASN A 349 26.15 56.90 -33.05
C ASN A 349 25.97 56.29 -34.45
N SER A 350 24.77 56.42 -35.00
CA SER A 350 24.56 56.50 -36.45
C SER A 350 24.80 57.95 -36.92
N PRO A 351 25.12 58.17 -38.20
CA PRO A 351 25.77 59.39 -38.67
C PRO A 351 24.78 60.49 -39.10
N ASP A 352 25.36 61.65 -39.36
CA ASP A 352 24.86 62.83 -40.09
C ASP A 352 24.16 63.93 -39.27
N THR A 353 24.88 65.05 -39.04
CA THR A 353 24.66 66.32 -39.76
C THR A 353 25.55 67.47 -39.25
N TYR A 354 26.26 68.09 -40.20
CA TYR A 354 26.64 69.52 -40.34
C TYR A 354 26.98 70.41 -39.12
N GLY A 355 28.15 71.06 -39.18
CA GLY A 355 28.31 72.45 -38.72
C GLY A 355 29.64 72.82 -38.06
N SER A 356 30.58 73.34 -38.86
CA SER A 356 31.47 74.50 -38.62
C SER A 356 32.03 74.76 -37.20
N SER A 357 33.35 74.60 -37.00
CA SER A 357 34.41 75.64 -37.10
C SER A 357 34.76 76.28 -35.74
N ASP A 358 35.95 75.98 -35.22
CA ASP A 358 37.03 76.95 -34.95
C ASP A 358 38.06 76.42 -33.94
N SER A 359 39.33 76.45 -34.37
CA SER A 359 40.55 76.44 -33.55
C SER A 359 40.80 77.86 -32.97
N PRO A 360 41.88 78.21 -32.21
CA PRO A 360 43.08 77.44 -31.84
C PRO A 360 43.69 77.67 -30.42
N GLY A 361 44.62 76.78 -30.04
CA GLY A 361 45.94 77.17 -29.48
C GLY A 361 46.12 77.29 -27.95
N PRO A 362 47.36 77.57 -27.48
CA PRO A 362 48.40 76.54 -27.25
C PRO A 362 49.15 76.72 -25.90
N SER A 363 49.89 75.70 -25.43
CA SER A 363 51.24 75.85 -24.82
C SER A 363 51.77 74.57 -24.16
N SER A 364 52.91 74.09 -24.65
CA SER A 364 53.88 73.18 -24.00
C SER A 364 54.83 73.98 -23.05
N PRO A 365 55.99 73.48 -22.55
CA PRO A 365 56.42 72.14 -22.09
C PRO A 365 57.15 72.19 -20.71
N GLY A 366 57.53 71.04 -20.13
CA GLY A 366 58.53 70.97 -19.04
C GLY A 366 58.64 69.57 -18.42
N SER A 367 59.48 68.70 -18.99
CA SER A 367 60.81 68.30 -18.46
C SER A 367 60.80 67.29 -17.29
N GLN A 368 61.32 66.10 -17.65
CA GLN A 368 61.79 64.97 -16.84
C GLN A 368 62.43 65.35 -15.51
N VAL A 369 62.22 64.53 -14.45
CA VAL A 369 63.29 63.89 -13.65
C VAL A 369 62.72 62.65 -12.94
N SER A 370 63.48 61.57 -13.03
CA SER A 370 63.40 60.27 -12.35
C SER A 370 63.60 60.33 -10.83
N ALA A 371 62.82 59.55 -10.07
CA ALA A 371 63.28 58.93 -8.82
C ALA A 371 62.49 57.65 -8.55
N ARG A 372 63.22 56.62 -8.13
CA ARG A 372 62.74 55.26 -7.85
C ARG A 372 61.96 55.27 -6.54
N ASP A 373 60.83 54.56 -6.56
CA ASP A 373 59.91 54.42 -5.43
C ASP A 373 60.41 53.35 -4.46
N GLU A 374 60.45 53.70 -3.17
CA GLU A 374 60.77 52.81 -2.06
C GLU A 374 59.48 52.14 -1.55
N GLY A 375 59.61 50.85 -1.26
CA GLY A 375 58.67 49.92 -0.61
C GLY A 375 57.36 50.43 0.00
N SER A 376 56.26 49.76 -0.38
CA SER A 376 55.12 49.49 0.48
C SER A 376 54.68 48.03 0.31
N PRO A 377 54.63 47.21 1.38
CA PRO A 377 54.06 45.87 1.33
C PRO A 377 52.58 45.96 1.76
N ALA A 378 51.67 45.94 0.80
CA ALA A 378 50.23 45.89 1.12
C ALA A 378 49.41 45.33 -0.05
N THR A 379 49.54 44.04 -0.38
CA THR A 379 48.60 43.32 -1.27
C THR A 379 48.56 41.80 -1.03
N THR A 380 48.69 41.30 0.20
CA THR A 380 48.58 39.84 0.46
C THR A 380 47.35 39.42 1.25
N ASP A 381 46.63 40.37 1.87
CA ASP A 381 45.43 40.07 2.65
C ASP A 381 44.13 40.19 1.83
N ASP A 382 44.07 41.07 0.83
CA ASP A 382 42.90 41.20 -0.06
C ASP A 382 42.76 40.03 -1.05
N GLU A 383 43.87 39.51 -1.59
CA GLU A 383 43.83 38.35 -2.51
C GLU A 383 43.42 37.06 -1.80
N ARG A 384 43.88 36.84 -0.57
CA ARG A 384 43.46 35.69 0.25
C ARG A 384 41.99 35.78 0.66
N SER A 385 41.50 36.98 0.94
CA SER A 385 40.09 37.21 1.31
C SER A 385 39.16 36.99 0.11
N ALA A 386 39.57 37.42 -1.09
CA ALA A 386 38.82 37.23 -2.34
C ALA A 386 38.80 35.76 -2.79
N ASP A 387 39.92 35.05 -2.70
CA ASP A 387 40.00 33.63 -3.02
C ASP A 387 39.09 32.81 -2.08
N GLN A 388 39.12 33.11 -0.78
CA GLN A 388 38.32 32.42 0.23
C GLN A 388 36.82 32.70 0.09
N GLN A 389 36.44 33.93 -0.28
CA GLN A 389 35.06 34.29 -0.61
C GLN A 389 34.57 33.62 -1.91
N SER A 390 35.45 33.48 -2.90
CA SER A 390 35.13 32.79 -4.16
C SER A 390 34.96 31.28 -4.00
N ASP A 391 35.72 30.66 -3.10
CA ASP A 391 35.60 29.24 -2.77
C ASP A 391 34.33 28.96 -1.95
N ASP A 392 33.96 29.85 -1.02
CA ASP A 392 32.69 29.77 -0.29
C ASP A 392 31.48 29.94 -1.22
N GLU A 393 31.51 30.89 -2.17
CA GLU A 393 30.45 31.03 -3.18
C GLU A 393 30.33 29.80 -4.09
N ARG A 394 31.46 29.22 -4.53
CA ARG A 394 31.45 27.96 -5.31
C ARG A 394 30.90 26.79 -4.49
N SER A 395 31.18 26.75 -3.19
CA SER A 395 30.64 25.73 -2.29
C SER A 395 29.11 25.86 -2.14
N VAL A 396 28.61 27.09 -2.00
CA VAL A 396 27.16 27.37 -1.93
C VAL A 396 26.46 27.06 -3.26
N ASP A 397 27.06 27.42 -4.39
CA ASP A 397 26.51 27.13 -5.73
C ASP A 397 26.43 25.61 -5.97
N GLN A 398 27.47 24.85 -5.57
CA GLN A 398 27.47 23.39 -5.65
C GLN A 398 26.39 22.76 -4.75
N LEU A 399 26.25 23.21 -3.51
CA LEU A 399 25.20 22.73 -2.60
C LEU A 399 23.81 23.04 -3.16
N THR A 400 23.62 24.25 -3.69
CA THR A 400 22.35 24.71 -4.27
C THR A 400 21.99 23.91 -5.51
N ALA A 401 22.95 23.66 -6.40
CA ALA A 401 22.77 22.80 -7.57
C ALA A 401 22.38 21.36 -7.16
N GLY A 402 23.02 20.81 -6.13
CA GLY A 402 22.68 19.51 -5.56
C GLY A 402 21.24 19.45 -5.04
N LEU A 403 20.80 20.46 -4.28
CA LEU A 403 19.42 20.55 -3.77
C LEU A 403 18.39 20.70 -4.91
N LEU A 404 18.71 21.47 -5.94
CA LEU A 404 17.85 21.64 -7.11
C LEU A 404 17.71 20.34 -7.91
N LYS A 405 18.79 19.56 -8.06
CA LYS A 405 18.75 18.21 -8.67
C LYS A 405 17.86 17.27 -7.86
N LEU A 406 18.03 17.23 -6.54
CA LEU A 406 17.18 16.42 -5.65
C LEU A 406 15.70 16.83 -5.75
N HIS A 407 15.42 18.13 -5.80
CA HIS A 407 14.06 18.64 -6.02
C HIS A 407 13.51 18.22 -7.38
N ALA A 408 14.32 18.29 -8.45
CA ALA A 408 13.91 17.85 -9.78
C ALA A 408 13.55 16.34 -9.81
N GLU A 409 14.33 15.50 -9.14
CA GLU A 409 14.03 14.08 -8.96
C GLU A 409 12.72 13.87 -8.21
N ARG A 410 12.52 14.58 -7.10
CA ARG A 410 11.27 14.54 -6.33
C ARG A 410 10.06 14.95 -7.18
N MET A 411 10.15 16.03 -7.94
CA MET A 411 9.06 16.49 -8.81
C MET A 411 8.76 15.50 -9.95
N ARG A 412 9.77 14.81 -10.48
CA ARG A 412 9.58 13.72 -11.45
C ARG A 412 8.88 12.51 -10.83
N LEU A 413 9.24 12.13 -9.60
CA LEU A 413 8.56 11.09 -8.84
C LEU A 413 7.07 11.44 -8.64
N LEU A 414 6.78 12.64 -8.13
CA LEU A 414 5.41 13.13 -7.93
C LEU A 414 4.59 13.08 -9.22
N SER A 415 5.18 13.50 -10.33
CA SER A 415 4.51 13.45 -11.64
C SER A 415 4.19 12.01 -12.08
N ARG A 416 5.05 11.04 -11.76
CA ARG A 416 4.80 9.61 -12.07
C ARG A 416 3.73 9.02 -11.16
N GLU A 417 3.77 9.32 -9.86
CA GLU A 417 2.77 8.91 -8.88
C GLU A 417 1.39 9.44 -9.28
N GLN A 418 1.28 10.74 -9.55
CA GLN A 418 0.06 11.38 -10.01
C GLN A 418 -0.50 10.71 -11.27
N ARG A 419 0.31 10.49 -12.32
CA ARG A 419 -0.16 9.82 -13.54
C ARG A 419 -0.65 8.39 -13.28
N THR A 420 -0.05 7.68 -12.33
CA THR A 420 -0.43 6.30 -12.01
C THR A 420 -1.75 6.28 -11.26
N ARG A 421 -1.92 7.18 -10.28
CA ARG A 421 -3.18 7.41 -9.57
C ARG A 421 -4.31 7.85 -10.50
N ASP A 422 -4.06 8.83 -11.36
CA ASP A 422 -5.06 9.37 -12.27
C ASP A 422 -5.54 8.29 -13.26
N ARG A 423 -4.65 7.38 -13.67
CA ARG A 423 -5.02 6.20 -14.47
C ARG A 423 -5.90 5.23 -13.70
N PHE A 424 -5.59 4.97 -12.43
CA PHE A 424 -6.40 4.09 -11.58
C PHE A 424 -7.81 4.65 -11.41
N THR A 425 -7.92 5.92 -11.01
CA THR A 425 -9.20 6.61 -10.77
C THR A 425 -10.02 6.78 -12.04
N ALA A 426 -9.38 6.97 -13.20
CA ALA A 426 -10.08 6.96 -14.49
C ALA A 426 -10.65 5.57 -14.86
N ARG A 427 -10.00 4.48 -14.43
CA ARG A 427 -10.47 3.10 -14.66
C ARG A 427 -11.55 2.69 -13.65
N HIS A 428 -11.47 3.20 -12.43
CA HIS A 428 -12.34 2.88 -11.30
C HIS A 428 -12.94 4.15 -10.67
N PRO A 429 -13.75 4.93 -11.42
CA PRO A 429 -14.33 6.19 -10.94
C PRO A 429 -15.31 6.02 -9.77
N GLU A 430 -15.82 4.81 -9.57
CA GLU A 430 -16.69 4.42 -8.47
C GLU A 430 -15.96 4.34 -7.11
N VAL A 431 -14.64 4.12 -7.13
CA VAL A 431 -13.84 3.86 -5.93
C VAL A 431 -13.45 5.18 -5.26
N ALA A 432 -13.86 5.34 -4.00
CA ALA A 432 -13.42 6.45 -3.17
C ALA A 432 -11.96 6.28 -2.73
N VAL A 433 -11.20 7.37 -2.64
CA VAL A 433 -9.76 7.36 -2.34
C VAL A 433 -9.45 8.25 -1.14
N ALA A 434 -8.69 7.73 -0.18
CA ALA A 434 -8.05 8.50 0.88
C ALA A 434 -6.53 8.49 0.65
N GLU A 435 -5.89 9.66 0.67
CA GLU A 435 -4.45 9.78 0.50
C GLU A 435 -3.76 9.95 1.86
N VAL A 436 -2.78 9.10 2.15
CA VAL A 436 -1.95 9.20 3.35
C VAL A 436 -0.54 9.57 2.93
N ALA A 437 -0.11 10.76 3.32
CA ALA A 437 1.21 11.25 2.99
C ALA A 437 2.32 10.43 3.67
N ALA A 438 3.44 10.23 2.98
CA ALA A 438 4.59 9.52 3.52
C ALA A 438 5.17 10.23 4.77
N LEU A 439 5.41 9.44 5.83
CA LEU A 439 6.06 9.91 7.05
C LEU A 439 7.59 9.76 6.96
N PRO A 440 8.37 10.63 7.63
CA PRO A 440 9.83 10.59 7.61
C PRO A 440 10.44 9.44 8.42
N GLY A 441 9.64 8.60 9.09
CA GLY A 441 10.10 7.49 9.92
C GLY A 441 9.05 6.38 10.02
N ASP A 442 9.44 5.29 10.68
CA ASP A 442 8.57 4.15 10.93
C ASP A 442 7.49 4.48 11.97
N VAL A 443 6.31 3.89 11.80
CA VAL A 443 5.22 3.97 12.78
C VAL A 443 5.31 2.78 13.72
N HIS A 444 5.73 3.03 14.96
CA HIS A 444 6.00 1.99 15.98
C HIS A 444 5.40 2.31 17.35
N ASP A 445 4.48 3.28 17.43
CA ASP A 445 3.79 3.65 18.65
C ASP A 445 2.39 4.20 18.36
N LEU A 446 1.60 4.39 19.43
CA LEU A 446 0.23 4.89 19.32
C LEU A 446 0.18 6.33 18.79
N ALA A 447 1.19 7.16 19.04
CA ALA A 447 1.23 8.53 18.55
C ALA A 447 1.35 8.58 17.02
N GLY A 448 2.23 7.75 16.45
CA GLY A 448 2.35 7.58 15.01
C GLY A 448 1.11 6.95 14.39
N LEU A 449 0.50 5.96 15.05
CA LEU A 449 -0.77 5.39 14.59
C LEU A 449 -1.91 6.42 14.60
N ARG A 450 -1.95 7.32 15.59
CA ARG A 450 -2.91 8.42 15.67
C ARG A 450 -2.70 9.44 14.55
N ASP A 451 -1.45 9.77 14.21
CA ASP A 451 -1.15 10.61 13.04
C ASP A 451 -1.67 9.97 11.74
N ILE A 452 -1.42 8.68 11.53
CA ILE A 452 -1.97 7.94 10.38
C ILE A 452 -3.51 7.95 10.39
N GLY A 453 -4.14 7.70 11.54
CA GLY A 453 -5.59 7.72 11.71
C GLY A 453 -6.20 9.08 11.36
N ASN A 454 -5.57 10.17 11.81
CA ASN A 454 -5.98 11.53 11.47
C ASN A 454 -5.85 11.80 9.97
N ARG A 455 -4.76 11.35 9.33
CA ARG A 455 -4.56 11.52 7.88
C ARG A 455 -5.57 10.73 7.05
N LEU A 456 -5.95 9.53 7.49
CA LEU A 456 -7.01 8.74 6.86
C LEU A 456 -8.37 9.48 6.86
N ALA A 457 -8.64 10.28 7.89
CA ALA A 457 -9.86 11.09 8.00
C ALA A 457 -9.73 12.50 7.40
N ALA A 458 -8.50 12.97 7.13
CA ALA A 458 -8.20 14.30 6.62
C ALA A 458 -8.58 14.49 5.14
N GLY A 459 -9.18 13.49 4.48
CA GLY A 459 -9.63 13.56 3.09
C GLY A 459 -10.64 14.69 2.80
N ARG A 460 -11.14 15.41 3.81
CA ARG A 460 -11.93 16.62 3.61
C ARG A 460 -11.15 17.62 2.73
N PRO A 461 -11.61 17.96 1.51
CA PRO A 461 -11.21 19.24 0.95
C PRO A 461 -11.67 20.29 1.96
N GLU A 462 -10.74 21.08 2.50
CA GLU A 462 -11.07 22.25 3.33
C GLU A 462 -12.12 23.07 2.56
N LEU A 463 -13.39 22.96 2.97
CA LEU A 463 -14.38 23.93 2.56
C LEU A 463 -13.92 25.25 3.19
N PRO A 464 -13.73 26.32 2.41
CA PRO A 464 -13.33 27.60 2.98
C PRO A 464 -14.34 27.98 4.07
N GLU A 465 -13.83 28.28 5.26
CA GLU A 465 -14.63 28.74 6.39
C GLU A 465 -15.61 29.80 5.90
N THR A 466 -16.90 29.51 6.04
CA THR A 466 -17.93 30.52 5.81
C THR A 466 -17.77 31.51 6.96
N LYS A 467 -17.05 32.60 6.71
CA LYS A 467 -17.04 33.75 7.62
C LYS A 467 -18.49 34.15 7.85
N VAL A 468 -18.96 33.93 9.07
CA VAL A 468 -20.21 34.50 9.61
C VAL A 468 -20.01 35.99 9.81
#